data_AF-A0A9E0LRX2-F1
#
_entry.id   AF-A0A9E0LRX2-F1
#
_cell.length_a   1.000
_cell.length_b   1.000
_cell.length_c   1.000
_cell.angle_alpha   90.00
_cell.angle_beta   90.00
_cell.angle_gamma   90.00
#
_symmetry.space_group_name_H-M   'P 1'
#
loop_
_entity.id
_entity.type
_entity.pdbx_description
1 polymer ?
#
loop_
_entity_poly.entity_id
_entity_poly.type
_entity_poly.pdbx_seq_one_letter_code
_entity_poly.pdbx_strand_id
1 'polypeptide(L)'
;MSAVRYWWATGLGLVALFLALALWDPAVAGGPDLCLFHRATGVACAACGLTRAAAALAQGKFAESWRWHPLFALLAVEAAIFWLAWGVALRRARTATALSSTQEVPEPPDLLVLRRIAPKAAIATGLLLLLVWIVRLAAGTLPA
;
A
#
# COMPACT_ATOMS: atom_id res chain seq x y z
N MET A 1 19.84 -10.79 -11.52
CA MET A 1 19.31 -11.69 -10.44
C MET A 1 18.73 -10.94 -9.23
N SER A 2 19.16 -9.72 -8.92
CA SER A 2 18.72 -8.94 -7.75
C SER A 2 17.24 -8.50 -7.81
N ALA A 3 16.74 -8.06 -8.97
CA ALA A 3 15.38 -7.52 -9.10
C ALA A 3 14.27 -8.51 -8.70
N VAL A 4 14.41 -9.79 -9.02
CA VAL A 4 13.42 -10.81 -8.62
C VAL A 4 13.52 -11.17 -7.14
N ARG A 5 14.71 -11.10 -6.53
CA ARG A 5 14.85 -11.24 -5.08
C ARG A 5 14.11 -10.11 -4.36
N TYR A 6 14.21 -8.87 -4.85
CA TYR A 6 13.46 -7.74 -4.30
C TYR A 6 11.95 -7.87 -4.48
N TRP A 7 11.49 -8.36 -5.64
CA TRP A 7 10.06 -8.61 -5.86
C TRP A 7 9.49 -9.67 -4.89
N TRP A 8 10.21 -10.77 -4.68
CA TRP A 8 9.82 -11.79 -3.67
C TRP A 8 9.90 -11.25 -2.24
N ALA A 9 10.96 -10.52 -1.89
CA ALA A 9 11.12 -9.95 -0.55
C ALA A 9 10.00 -8.96 -0.22
N THR A 10 9.61 -8.11 -1.18
CA THR A 10 8.48 -7.18 -1.01
C THR A 10 7.15 -7.91 -0.89
N GLY A 11 6.91 -8.94 -1.72
CA GLY A 11 5.70 -9.77 -1.61
C GLY A 11 5.59 -10.49 -0.26
N LEU A 12 6.67 -11.16 0.17
CA LEU A 12 6.72 -11.85 1.47
C LEU A 12 6.57 -10.86 2.63
N GLY A 13 7.19 -9.68 2.54
CA GLY A 13 7.03 -8.62 3.54
C GLY A 13 5.59 -8.12 3.63
N LEU A 14 4.92 -7.90 2.49
CA LEU A 14 3.51 -7.49 2.45
C LEU A 14 2.57 -8.56 3.03
N VAL A 15 2.80 -9.83 2.69
CA VAL A 15 2.03 -10.96 3.25
C VAL A 15 2.26 -11.08 4.75
N ALA A 16 3.51 -11.01 5.20
CA ALA A 16 3.83 -11.06 6.63
C ALA A 16 3.19 -9.90 7.39
N LEU A 17 3.23 -8.68 6.84
CA LEU A 17 2.56 -7.52 7.42
C LEU A 17 1.04 -7.71 7.45
N PHE A 18 0.43 -8.19 6.37
CA PHE A 18 -1.00 -8.44 6.31
C PHE A 18 -1.44 -9.49 7.34
N LEU A 19 -0.69 -10.60 7.46
CA LEU A 19 -0.95 -11.62 8.47
C LEU A 19 -0.75 -11.08 9.89
N ALA A 20 0.30 -10.29 10.13
CA ALA A 20 0.51 -9.66 11.43
C ALA A 20 -0.68 -8.77 11.82
N LEU A 21 -1.19 -7.96 10.90
CA LEU A 21 -2.35 -7.08 11.13
C LEU A 21 -3.69 -7.83 11.19
N ALA A 22 -3.79 -9.01 10.56
CA ALA A 22 -4.96 -9.88 10.67
C ALA A 22 -5.01 -10.59 12.03
N LEU A 23 -3.85 -10.95 12.58
CA LEU A 23 -3.72 -11.69 13.83
C LEU A 23 -3.59 -10.77 15.06
N TRP A 24 -3.12 -9.54 14.87
CA TRP A 24 -2.95 -8.55 15.93
C TRP A 24 -3.70 -7.27 15.59
N ASP A 25 -4.68 -6.93 16.42
CA ASP A 25 -5.49 -5.73 16.25
C ASP A 25 -4.86 -4.54 16.98
N PRO A 26 -4.22 -3.58 16.30
CA PRO A 26 -3.68 -2.37 16.93
C PRO A 26 -4.77 -1.39 17.41
N ALA A 27 -6.05 -1.62 17.06
CA ALA A 27 -7.17 -0.82 17.53
C ALA A 27 -7.78 -1.35 18.83
N VAL A 28 -7.66 -2.66 19.11
CA VAL A 28 -8.30 -3.32 20.27
C VAL A 28 -7.27 -3.87 21.27
N ALA A 29 -6.05 -4.18 20.84
CA ALA A 29 -5.02 -4.60 21.76
C ALA A 29 -4.69 -3.43 22.68
N GLY A 30 -4.88 -3.60 23.99
CA GLY A 30 -4.40 -2.70 25.05
C GLY A 30 -2.86 -2.64 25.14
N GLY A 31 -2.18 -2.67 24.00
CA GLY A 31 -0.77 -2.41 23.86
C GLY A 31 -0.47 -0.92 23.97
N PRO A 32 0.82 -0.56 24.14
CA PRO A 32 1.23 0.83 24.25
C PRO A 32 0.87 1.57 22.97
N ASP A 33 0.22 2.72 23.10
CA ASP A 33 0.05 3.64 21.99
C ASP A 33 1.42 4.15 21.54
N LEU A 34 1.92 3.61 20.44
CA LEU A 34 3.23 3.95 19.87
C LEU A 34 3.19 5.27 19.08
N CYS A 35 2.01 5.83 18.84
CA CYS A 35 1.87 7.06 18.06
C CYS A 35 2.05 8.28 18.98
N LEU A 36 3.24 8.90 18.96
CA LEU A 36 3.52 10.12 19.72
C LEU A 36 2.54 11.25 19.41
N PHE A 37 2.06 11.34 18.17
CA PHE A 37 1.07 12.33 17.76
C PHE A 37 -0.27 12.10 18.46
N HIS A 38 -0.78 10.88 18.49
CA HIS A 38 -2.01 10.55 19.21
C HIS A 38 -1.83 10.76 20.72
N ARG A 39 -0.67 10.40 21.29
CA ARG A 39 -0.38 10.69 22.71
C ARG A 39 -0.36 12.18 23.05
N ALA A 40 0.10 13.02 22.12
CA ALA A 40 0.18 14.47 22.33
C ALA A 40 -1.13 15.20 22.05
N THR A 41 -1.94 14.72 21.09
CA THR A 41 -3.10 15.44 20.55
C THR A 41 -4.44 14.75 20.78
N GLY A 42 -4.43 13.48 21.18
CA GLY A 42 -5.62 12.63 21.32
C GLY A 42 -6.25 12.20 19.99
N VAL A 43 -5.59 12.46 18.85
CA VAL A 43 -6.11 12.12 17.51
C VAL A 43 -5.14 11.27 16.70
N ALA A 44 -5.67 10.31 15.93
CA ALA A 44 -4.85 9.47 15.08
C ALA A 44 -4.18 10.29 13.95
N CYS A 45 -2.86 10.17 13.81
CA CYS A 45 -2.14 10.73 12.66
C CYS A 45 -2.48 9.97 11.36
N ALA A 46 -2.17 10.58 10.22
CA ALA A 46 -2.45 9.98 8.91
C ALA A 46 -1.84 8.58 8.75
N ALA A 47 -0.64 8.36 9.32
CA ALA A 47 0.03 7.06 9.24
C ALA A 47 -0.62 6.00 10.14
N CYS A 48 -0.87 6.28 11.42
CA CYS A 48 -1.47 5.28 12.31
C CYS A 48 -2.94 4.99 11.96
N GLY A 49 -3.66 5.98 11.41
CA GLY A 49 -4.99 5.78 10.84
C GLY A 49 -4.98 4.83 9.63
N LEU A 50 -3.97 4.93 8.75
CA LEU A 50 -3.78 3.98 7.65
C LEU A 50 -3.46 2.57 8.17
N THR A 51 -2.63 2.42 9.20
CA THR A 51 -2.30 1.12 9.79
C THR A 51 -3.52 0.46 10.43
N ARG A 52 -4.35 1.23 11.15
CA ARG A 52 -5.62 0.73 11.72
C ARG A 52 -6.64 0.39 10.62
N ALA A 53 -6.72 1.20 9.55
CA ALA A 53 -7.54 0.87 8.38
C ALA A 53 -7.08 -0.43 7.70
N ALA A 54 -5.77 -0.67 7.63
CA ALA A 54 -5.18 -1.89 7.11
C ALA A 54 -5.51 -3.12 7.95
N ALA A 55 -5.41 -3.03 9.28
CA ALA A 55 -5.79 -4.10 10.18
C ALA A 55 -7.28 -4.43 10.09
N ALA A 56 -8.15 -3.41 10.09
CA ALA A 56 -9.58 -3.61 9.92
C ALA A 56 -9.91 -4.30 8.57
N LEU A 57 -9.23 -3.91 7.49
CA LEU A 57 -9.39 -4.56 6.19
C LEU A 57 -8.91 -6.02 6.22
N ALA A 58 -7.77 -6.28 6.87
CA ALA A 58 -7.19 -7.63 7.00
C ALA A 58 -8.07 -8.57 7.81
N GLN A 59 -8.84 -8.04 8.77
CA GLN A 59 -9.82 -8.77 9.56
C GLN A 59 -11.20 -8.89 8.89
N GLY A 60 -11.36 -8.35 7.67
CA GLY A 60 -12.64 -8.34 6.95
C GLY A 60 -13.66 -7.31 7.44
N LYS A 61 -13.25 -6.37 8.32
CA LYS A 61 -14.09 -5.31 8.88
C LYS A 61 -14.08 -4.07 7.97
N PHE A 62 -14.71 -4.17 6.80
CA PHE A 62 -14.70 -3.11 5.77
C PHE A 62 -15.24 -1.76 6.26
N ALA A 63 -16.36 -1.77 7.01
CA ALA A 63 -16.96 -0.55 7.54
C ALA A 63 -16.02 0.17 8.52
N GLU A 64 -15.28 -0.59 9.32
CA GLU A 64 -14.30 -0.04 10.27
C GLU A 64 -13.07 0.51 9.53
N SER A 65 -12.57 -0.20 8.52
CA SER A 65 -11.51 0.29 7.63
C SER A 65 -11.87 1.63 7.00
N TRP A 66 -13.12 1.78 6.54
CA TRP A 66 -13.64 3.02 5.97
C TRP A 66 -13.70 4.17 6.98
N ARG A 67 -14.09 3.89 8.24
CA ARG A 67 -14.12 4.90 9.31
C ARG A 67 -12.73 5.43 9.62
N TRP A 68 -11.72 4.57 9.62
CA TRP A 68 -10.33 4.96 9.82
C TRP A 68 -9.80 5.77 8.63
N HIS A 69 -9.85 5.21 7.42
CA HIS A 69 -9.40 5.92 6.23
C HIS A 69 -10.16 5.45 4.97
N PRO A 70 -11.10 6.25 4.43
CA PRO A 70 -12.00 5.81 3.35
C PRO A 70 -11.26 5.45 2.05
N LEU A 71 -10.12 6.10 1.81
CA LEU A 71 -9.27 5.90 0.63
C LEU A 71 -8.23 4.78 0.78
N PHE A 72 -8.16 4.11 1.94
CA PHE A 72 -7.17 3.04 2.14
C PHE A 72 -7.38 1.86 1.18
N ALA A 73 -8.64 1.47 0.95
CA ALA A 73 -8.95 0.39 0.00
C ALA A 73 -8.46 0.71 -1.42
N LEU A 74 -8.59 1.96 -1.85
CA LEU A 74 -8.07 2.41 -3.15
C LEU A 74 -6.54 2.31 -3.21
N LEU A 75 -5.86 2.79 -2.17
CA LEU A 75 -4.40 2.69 -2.05
C LEU A 75 -3.93 1.22 -2.09
N ALA A 76 -4.63 0.32 -1.39
CA ALA A 76 -4.30 -1.11 -1.35
C ALA A 76 -4.43 -1.76 -2.74
N VAL A 77 -5.49 -1.45 -3.48
CA VAL A 77 -5.70 -1.93 -4.85
C VAL A 77 -4.63 -1.39 -5.79
N GLU A 78 -4.33 -0.09 -5.71
CA GLU A 78 -3.30 0.55 -6.52
C GLU A 78 -1.91 -0.10 -6.30
N ALA A 79 -1.54 -0.30 -5.02
CA ALA A 79 -0.30 -0.98 -4.66
C ALA A 79 -0.24 -2.43 -5.18
N ALA A 80 -1.35 -3.17 -5.12
CA ALA A 80 -1.43 -4.54 -5.63
C ALA A 80 -1.24 -4.59 -7.16
N ILE A 81 -1.89 -3.69 -7.90
CA ILE A 81 -1.74 -3.59 -9.36
C ILE A 81 -0.30 -3.30 -9.74
N PHE A 82 0.35 -2.33 -9.08
CA PHE A 82 1.76 -2.02 -9.36
C PHE A 82 2.69 -3.18 -9.05
N TRP A 83 2.48 -3.87 -7.94
CA TRP A 83 3.31 -5.02 -7.55
C TRP A 83 3.15 -6.20 -8.53
N LEU A 84 1.92 -6.49 -8.96
CA LEU A 84 1.64 -7.53 -9.96
C LEU A 84 2.23 -7.19 -11.33
N ALA A 85 2.05 -5.96 -11.79
CA ALA A 85 2.56 -5.52 -13.08
C ALA A 85 4.11 -5.50 -13.10
N TRP A 86 4.77 -5.14 -11.99
CA TRP A 86 6.21 -5.32 -11.83
C TRP A 86 6.61 -6.81 -11.91
N GLY A 87 5.85 -7.71 -11.28
CA GLY A 87 6.07 -9.15 -11.37
C GLY A 87 5.98 -9.69 -12.80
N VAL A 88 4.96 -9.25 -13.57
CA VAL A 88 4.79 -9.61 -14.98
C VAL A 88 5.96 -9.10 -15.82
N ALA A 89 6.39 -7.86 -15.59
CA ALA A 89 7.55 -7.28 -16.26
C ALA A 89 8.82 -8.10 -16.05
N LEU A 90 9.09 -8.51 -14.81
CA LEU A 90 10.25 -9.32 -14.45
C LEU A 90 10.21 -10.71 -15.10
N ARG A 91 9.01 -11.32 -15.23
CA ARG A 91 8.83 -12.60 -15.94
C ARG A 91 9.12 -12.44 -17.43
N ARG A 92 8.54 -11.42 -18.07
CA ARG A 92 8.75 -11.13 -19.51
C ARG A 92 10.23 -10.86 -19.82
N ALA A 93 10.91 -10.07 -18.98
CA ALA A 93 12.34 -9.80 -19.13
C ALA A 93 13.19 -11.09 -19.05
N ARG A 94 12.87 -12.01 -18.13
CA ARG A 94 13.56 -13.31 -18.04
C ARG A 94 13.33 -14.20 -19.26
N THR A 95 12.09 -14.27 -19.75
CA THR A 95 11.75 -15.05 -20.95
C THR A 95 12.41 -14.44 -22.18
N ALA A 96 12.45 -13.12 -22.30
CA ALA A 96 13.16 -12.41 -23.35
C ALA A 96 14.67 -12.77 -23.35
N THR A 97 15.35 -12.71 -22.19
CA THR A 97 16.77 -13.11 -22.09
C THR A 97 17.01 -14.58 -22.43
N ALA A 98 16.05 -15.47 -22.14
CA ALA A 98 16.15 -16.89 -22.48
C ALA A 98 15.95 -17.17 -23.99
N LEU A 99 15.20 -16.31 -24.70
CA LEU A 99 14.94 -16.41 -26.14
C LEU A 99 15.91 -15.56 -26.99
N SER A 100 16.58 -14.58 -26.40
CA SER A 100 17.38 -13.56 -27.09
C SER A 100 18.81 -14.01 -27.41
N SER A 101 19.00 -15.23 -27.92
CA SER A 101 20.26 -15.49 -28.65
C SER A 101 20.30 -14.70 -29.97
N THR A 102 19.18 -14.11 -30.45
CA THR A 102 19.16 -13.39 -31.74
C THR A 102 18.22 -12.17 -31.89
N GLN A 103 17.39 -11.75 -30.93
CA GLN A 103 16.38 -10.70 -31.20
C GLN A 103 16.16 -9.69 -30.05
N GLU A 104 16.24 -8.40 -30.36
CA GLU A 104 15.80 -7.30 -29.46
C GLU A 104 14.29 -7.42 -29.23
N VAL A 105 13.89 -7.57 -27.96
CA VAL A 105 12.49 -7.60 -27.56
C VAL A 105 12.03 -6.16 -27.33
N PRO A 106 11.09 -5.61 -28.14
CA PRO A 106 10.52 -4.30 -27.89
C PRO A 106 9.87 -4.26 -26.50
N GLU A 107 10.15 -3.21 -25.71
CA GLU A 107 9.45 -3.03 -24.44
C GLU A 107 7.94 -2.97 -24.70
N PRO A 108 7.13 -3.80 -24.01
CA PRO A 108 5.72 -3.82 -24.28
C PRO A 108 5.11 -2.49 -23.77
N PRO A 109 4.22 -1.86 -24.54
CA PRO A 109 3.75 -0.50 -24.29
C PRO A 109 3.01 -0.33 -22.95
N ASP A 110 2.47 -1.42 -22.40
CA ASP A 110 1.85 -1.47 -21.07
C ASP A 110 2.85 -1.16 -19.94
N LEU A 111 4.11 -1.57 -20.08
CA LEU A 111 5.11 -1.39 -19.04
C LEU A 111 5.67 0.04 -18.99
N LEU A 112 5.84 0.67 -20.14
CA LEU A 112 6.26 2.07 -20.23
C LEU A 112 5.20 3.02 -19.67
N VAL A 113 3.94 2.75 -19.99
CA VAL A 113 2.79 3.48 -19.46
C VAL A 113 2.71 3.32 -17.95
N LEU A 114 2.82 2.09 -17.43
CA LEU A 114 2.87 1.83 -15.99
C LEU A 114 4.01 2.59 -15.31
N ARG A 115 5.22 2.57 -15.87
CA ARG A 115 6.40 3.25 -15.31
C ARG A 115 6.24 4.78 -15.29
N ARG A 116 5.49 5.36 -16.22
CA ARG A 116 5.18 6.81 -16.23
C ARG A 116 4.03 7.19 -15.31
N ILE A 117 3.00 6.35 -15.23
CA ILE A 117 1.75 6.67 -14.51
C ILE A 117 1.87 6.32 -13.03
N ALA A 118 2.50 5.19 -12.68
CA ALA A 118 2.59 4.70 -11.31
C ALA A 118 3.11 5.71 -10.29
N PRO A 119 4.24 6.43 -10.51
CA PRO A 119 4.71 7.41 -9.53
C PRO A 119 3.74 8.58 -9.39
N LYS A 120 3.10 9.01 -10.49
CA LYS A 120 2.15 10.12 -10.46
C LYS A 120 0.86 9.75 -9.73
N ALA A 121 0.36 8.54 -9.97
CA ALA A 121 -0.81 8.00 -9.29
C ALA A 121 -0.54 7.84 -7.79
N ALA A 122 0.61 7.26 -7.41
CA ALA A 122 0.98 7.11 -6.00
C ALA A 122 1.10 8.47 -5.28
N ILE A 123 1.68 9.48 -5.93
CA ILE A 123 1.76 10.85 -5.40
C ILE A 123 0.36 11.45 -5.27
N ALA A 124 -0.48 11.33 -6.30
CA ALA A 124 -1.84 11.87 -6.28
C ALA A 124 -2.69 11.23 -5.19
N THR A 125 -2.65 9.90 -5.06
CA THR A 125 -3.32 9.15 -3.99
C THR A 125 -2.77 9.58 -2.63
N GLY A 126 -1.45 9.71 -2.47
CA GLY A 126 -0.83 10.23 -1.24
C GLY A 126 -1.31 11.63 -0.85
N LEU A 127 -1.38 12.55 -1.80
CA LEU A 127 -1.90 13.91 -1.59
C LEU A 127 -3.39 13.89 -1.23
N LEU A 128 -4.18 13.04 -1.88
CA LEU A 128 -5.60 12.89 -1.58
C LEU A 128 -5.83 12.33 -0.18
N LEU A 129 -5.00 11.36 0.26
CA LEU A 129 -5.04 10.82 1.61
C LEU A 129 -4.76 11.91 2.66
N LEU A 130 -3.70 12.69 2.44
CA LEU A 130 -3.36 13.81 3.31
C LEU A 130 -4.44 14.88 3.33
N LEU A 131 -5.01 15.21 2.17
CA LEU A 131 -6.10 16.18 2.07
C LEU A 131 -7.33 15.73 2.87
N VAL A 132 -7.76 14.47 2.69
CA VAL A 132 -8.89 13.90 3.45
C VAL A 132 -8.60 13.92 4.95
N TRP A 133 -7.38 13.57 5.35
CA TRP A 133 -6.99 13.62 6.75
C TRP A 133 -7.03 15.06 7.31
N ILE A 134 -6.49 16.05 6.59
CA ILE A 134 -6.53 17.47 6.99
C ILE A 134 -7.98 17.96 7.11
N VAL A 135 -8.83 17.65 6.14
CA VAL A 135 -10.25 18.04 6.17
C VAL A 135 -10.95 17.42 7.37
N ARG A 136 -10.70 16.13 7.67
CA ARG A 136 -11.30 15.45 8.83
C ARG A 136 -10.77 15.96 10.16
N LEU A 137 -9.48 16.32 10.22
CA LEU A 137 -8.87 16.97 11.37
C LEU A 137 -9.53 18.32 11.64
N ALA A 138 -9.64 19.16 10.62
CA ALA A 138 -10.27 20.47 10.72
C ALA A 138 -11.77 20.38 11.10
N ALA A 139 -12.45 19.33 10.64
CA ALA A 139 -13.85 19.06 10.98
C ALA A 139 -14.03 18.36 12.34
N GLY A 140 -12.96 17.95 13.04
CA GLY A 140 -13.04 17.22 14.31
C GLY A 140 -13.69 15.82 14.19
N THR A 141 -13.69 15.22 13.00
CA THR A 141 -14.34 13.92 12.72
C THR A 141 -13.34 12.74 12.70
N LEU A 142 -12.12 12.99 13.16
CA LEU A 142 -11.12 11.94 13.29
C LEU A 142 -11.45 11.06 14.50
N PRO A 143 -11.40 9.73 14.33
CA PRO A 143 -11.41 8.84 15.48
C PRO A 143 -10.18 9.12 16.35
N ALA A 144 -10.40 9.11 17.67
CA ALA A 144 -9.33 8.97 18.66
C ALA A 144 -8.72 7.56 18.53
#